data_AF-A0AAX6G6Z5-F1
#
_entry.id   AF-A0AAX6G6Z5-F1
#
_cell.length_a   1.000
_cell.length_b   1.000
_cell.length_c   1.000
_cell.angle_alpha   90.00
_cell.angle_beta   90.00
_cell.angle_gamma   90.00
#
_symmetry.space_group_name_H-M   'P 1'
#
loop_
_entity.id
_entity.type
_entity.pdbx_description
1 polymer ?
#
loop_
_entity_poly.entity_id
_entity_poly.type
_entity_poly.pdbx_seq_one_letter_code
_entity_poly.pdbx_strand_id
1 'polypeptide(L)'
;MVSETARFRAIEQKVTKNIIDDGSYQSFRPGVDVMDLQTNWGTLSIAVQNSTGGVFWKPVILKITLTDTVVIPDVEKARTFCGLALLLYWRKGQASFSS
;
A
#
# COMPACT_ATOMS: atom_id res chain seq x y z
N MET A 1 3.94 -2.60 -14.55
CA MET A 1 3.49 -3.55 -13.50
C MET A 1 4.64 -4.16 -12.68
N VAL A 2 5.85 -3.59 -12.69
CA VAL A 2 7.01 -4.18 -11.99
C VAL A 2 7.21 -3.56 -10.61
N SER A 3 7.32 -2.23 -10.51
CA SER A 3 7.59 -1.58 -9.23
C SER A 3 6.46 -1.73 -8.21
N GLU A 4 5.20 -1.59 -8.65
CA GLU A 4 4.05 -1.58 -7.74
C GLU A 4 3.69 -2.98 -7.20
N THR A 5 3.89 -4.03 -7.99
CA THR A 5 3.69 -5.42 -7.52
C THR A 5 4.76 -5.81 -6.51
N ALA A 6 6.00 -5.37 -6.71
CA ALA A 6 7.07 -5.55 -5.72
C ALA A 6 6.79 -4.80 -4.41
N ARG A 7 6.16 -3.63 -4.46
CA ARG A 7 5.78 -2.84 -3.28
C ARG A 7 4.57 -3.43 -2.55
N PHE A 8 3.61 -3.99 -3.28
CA PHE A 8 2.34 -4.49 -2.76
C PHE A 8 1.96 -5.86 -3.33
N ARG A 9 2.01 -6.89 -2.49
CA ARG A 9 1.57 -8.25 -2.84
C ARG A 9 0.09 -8.33 -3.18
N ALA A 10 -0.75 -7.42 -2.69
CA ALA A 10 -2.16 -7.35 -3.09
C ALA A 10 -2.31 -7.02 -4.60
N ILE A 11 -1.39 -6.23 -5.16
CA ILE A 11 -1.38 -5.94 -6.60
C ILE A 11 -0.85 -7.15 -7.36
N GLU A 12 0.21 -7.81 -6.87
CA GLU A 12 0.72 -9.07 -7.43
C GLU A 12 -0.39 -10.12 -7.57
N GLN A 13 -1.18 -10.35 -6.51
CA GLN A 13 -2.31 -11.29 -6.54
C GLN A 13 -3.35 -10.96 -7.63
N LYS A 14 -3.61 -9.67 -7.90
CA LYS A 14 -4.50 -9.27 -9.01
C LYS A 14 -3.90 -9.61 -10.37
N VAL A 15 -2.58 -9.49 -10.53
CA VAL A 15 -1.89 -9.90 -11.77
C VAL A 15 -1.96 -11.42 -11.93
N THR A 16 -1.60 -12.18 -10.89
CA THR A 16 -1.58 -13.65 -10.94
C THR A 16 -2.95 -14.23 -11.26
N LYS A 17 -4.05 -13.65 -10.73
CA LYS A 17 -5.42 -14.08 -11.06
C LYS A 17 -5.79 -13.92 -12.54
N ASN A 18 -5.09 -13.09 -13.29
CA ASN A 18 -5.30 -12.88 -14.73
C ASN A 18 -4.32 -13.68 -15.60
N ILE A 19 -3.45 -14.48 -14.98
CA ILE A 19 -2.66 -15.52 -15.63
C ILE A 19 -3.46 -16.80 -15.45
N ILE A 20 -4.10 -17.28 -16.52
CA ILE A 20 -4.99 -18.44 -16.45
C ILE A 20 -4.17 -19.70 -16.65
N ASP A 21 -4.51 -20.77 -15.92
CA ASP A 21 -3.78 -22.05 -15.92
C ASP A 21 -3.68 -22.72 -17.30
N ASP A 22 -4.54 -22.34 -18.25
CA ASP A 22 -4.51 -22.80 -19.64
C ASP A 22 -3.45 -22.07 -20.51
N GLY A 23 -2.66 -21.18 -19.91
CA GLY A 23 -1.62 -20.38 -20.58
C GLY A 23 -2.15 -19.11 -21.24
N SER A 24 -3.45 -18.80 -21.10
CA SER A 24 -4.02 -17.54 -21.59
C SER A 24 -3.84 -16.40 -20.58
N TYR A 25 -3.80 -15.18 -21.11
CA TYR A 25 -3.63 -13.96 -20.31
C TYR A 25 -4.85 -13.05 -20.48
N GLN A 26 -5.43 -12.64 -19.36
CA GLN A 26 -6.46 -11.61 -19.34
C GLN A 26 -5.86 -10.25 -19.01
N SER A 27 -6.40 -9.22 -19.65
CA SER A 27 -6.07 -7.83 -19.31
C SER A 27 -7.02 -7.33 -18.24
N PHE A 28 -6.50 -6.56 -17.29
CA PHE A 28 -7.31 -5.81 -16.35
C PHE A 28 -6.88 -4.34 -16.34
N ARG A 29 -7.81 -3.47 -15.96
CA ARG A 29 -7.51 -2.07 -15.66
C ARG A 29 -7.46 -1.90 -14.14
N PRO A 30 -6.48 -1.16 -13.59
CA PRO A 30 -6.44 -0.89 -12.17
C PRO A 30 -7.72 -0.15 -11.75
N GLY A 31 -8.39 -0.66 -10.72
CA GLY A 31 -9.52 -0.01 -10.08
C GLY A 31 -9.06 1.11 -9.14
N VAL A 32 -10.04 1.77 -8.52
CA VAL A 32 -9.79 2.82 -7.50
C VAL A 32 -8.91 2.30 -6.37
N ASP A 33 -9.12 1.05 -5.95
CA ASP A 33 -8.33 0.37 -4.93
C ASP A 33 -6.84 0.31 -5.24
N VAL A 34 -6.47 -0.10 -6.46
CA VAL A 34 -5.08 -0.20 -6.89
C VAL A 34 -4.45 1.19 -6.99
N MET A 35 -5.18 2.16 -7.56
CA MET A 35 -4.68 3.53 -7.72
C MET A 35 -4.45 4.23 -6.37
N ASP A 36 -5.39 4.08 -5.43
CA ASP A 36 -5.31 4.73 -4.12
C ASP A 36 -4.22 4.08 -3.26
N LEU A 37 -4.03 2.76 -3.36
CA LEU A 37 -2.96 2.05 -2.68
C LEU A 37 -1.56 2.51 -3.16
N GLN A 38 -1.37 2.65 -4.48
CA GLN A 38 -0.13 3.16 -5.07
C GLN A 38 0.17 4.59 -4.60
N THR A 39 -0.85 5.46 -4.63
CA THR A 39 -0.74 6.86 -4.22
C THR A 39 -0.35 6.99 -2.74
N ASN A 40 -0.81 6.06 -1.89
CA ASN A 40 -0.55 6.08 -0.45
C ASN A 40 0.69 5.28 -0.01
N TRP A 41 1.52 4.77 -0.93
CA TRP A 41 2.71 3.99 -0.57
C TRP A 41 3.66 4.75 0.37
N GLY A 42 3.91 6.04 0.09
CA GLY A 42 4.72 6.89 0.96
C GLY A 42 4.09 7.06 2.35
N THR A 43 2.79 7.36 2.41
CA THR A 43 2.05 7.53 3.66
C THR A 43 2.08 6.26 4.51
N LEU A 44 1.81 5.09 3.92
CA LEU A 44 1.89 3.79 4.60
C LEU A 44 3.31 3.51 5.08
N SER A 45 4.33 3.76 4.25
CA SER A 45 5.73 3.56 4.64
C SER A 45 6.13 4.41 5.85
N ILE A 46 5.73 5.67 5.87
CA ILE A 46 5.97 6.60 6.98
C ILE A 46 5.20 6.17 8.24
N ALA A 47 3.94 5.76 8.09
CA ALA A 47 3.11 5.31 9.21
C ALA A 47 3.69 4.06 9.88
N VAL A 48 4.18 3.10 9.08
CA VAL A 48 4.87 1.89 9.58
C VAL A 48 6.15 2.27 10.34
N GLN A 49 7.00 3.12 9.76
CA GLN A 49 8.27 3.53 10.38
C GLN A 49 8.11 4.39 11.63
N ASN A 50 7.00 5.12 11.77
CA ASN A 50 6.69 5.91 12.96
C ASN A 50 5.80 5.18 13.98
N SER A 51 5.36 3.96 13.68
CA SER A 51 4.44 3.23 14.56
C SER A 51 5.03 2.99 15.95
N THR A 52 4.18 3.01 16.97
CA THR A 52 4.58 2.68 18.35
C THR A 52 3.86 1.41 18.76
N GLY A 53 4.60 0.36 19.10
CA GLY A 53 4.02 -0.95 19.37
C GLY A 53 3.27 -1.55 18.16
N GLY A 54 3.61 -1.13 16.93
CA GLY A 54 2.93 -1.55 15.71
C GLY A 54 1.65 -0.78 15.38
N VAL A 55 1.20 0.15 16.23
CA VAL A 55 0.02 0.99 15.98
C VAL A 55 0.41 2.32 15.34
N PHE A 56 -0.35 2.77 14.34
CA PHE A 56 -0.10 4.04 13.67
C PHE A 56 -0.62 5.21 14.50
N TRP A 57 0.17 6.28 14.61
CA TRP A 57 -0.27 7.54 15.21
C TRP A 57 -1.46 8.16 14.48
N LYS A 58 -1.46 8.04 13.14
CA LYS A 58 -2.55 8.45 12.28
C LYS A 58 -2.90 7.26 11.36
N PRO A 59 -4.06 6.63 11.54
CA PRO A 59 -4.53 5.58 10.65
C PRO A 59 -4.58 6.07 9.19
N VAL A 60 -4.22 5.19 8.26
CA VAL A 60 -4.27 5.47 6.83
C VAL A 60 -5.60 4.97 6.28
N ILE A 61 -6.35 5.83 5.62
CA ILE A 61 -7.63 5.49 4.99
C ILE A 61 -7.36 5.23 3.52
N LEU A 62 -7.76 4.06 3.03
CA LEU A 62 -7.64 3.66 1.63
C LEU A 62 -9.02 3.47 1.04
N LYS A 63 -9.20 3.85 -0.21
CA LYS A 63 -10.42 3.57 -0.99
C LYS A 63 -10.37 2.15 -1.51
N ILE A 64 -11.49 1.43 -1.39
CA ILE A 64 -11.70 0.12 -2.02
C ILE A 64 -12.54 0.29 -3.29
N THR A 65 -13.56 1.15 -3.22
CA THR A 65 -14.43 1.50 -4.35
C THR A 65 -14.57 3.02 -4.43
N LEU A 66 -15.44 3.53 -5.30
CA LEU A 66 -15.73 4.97 -5.37
C LEU A 66 -16.41 5.49 -4.08
N THR A 67 -17.09 4.62 -3.35
CA THR A 67 -17.87 4.97 -2.13
C THR A 67 -17.24 4.41 -0.87
N ASP A 68 -16.59 3.26 -0.96
CA ASP A 68 -16.16 2.49 0.21
C ASP A 68 -14.70 2.72 0.53
N THR A 69 -14.40 2.81 1.82
CA THR A 69 -13.05 2.97 2.34
C THR A 69 -12.74 1.95 3.43
N VAL A 70 -11.47 1.71 3.64
CA VAL A 70 -10.95 0.87 4.72
C VAL A 70 -9.89 1.64 5.50
N VAL A 71 -9.99 1.53 6.82
CA VAL A 71 -9.01 2.11 7.73
C VAL A 71 -7.91 1.09 8.00
N ILE A 72 -6.66 1.49 7.84
CA ILE A 72 -5.44 0.76 8.19
C ILE A 72 -4.84 1.40 9.44
N PRO A 73 -5.10 0.84 10.64
CA PRO A 73 -4.70 1.47 11.90
C PRO A 73 -3.31 1.01 12.39
N ASP A 74 -2.75 -0.06 11.83
CA ASP A 74 -1.55 -0.71 12.34
C ASP A 74 -0.73 -1.40 11.24
N VAL A 75 0.47 -1.82 11.63
CA VAL A 75 1.44 -2.52 10.78
C VAL A 75 0.92 -3.89 10.34
N GLU A 76 0.14 -4.57 11.20
CA GLU A 76 -0.37 -5.91 10.91
C GLU A 76 -1.31 -5.85 9.71
N LYS A 77 -2.31 -4.97 9.75
CA LYS A 77 -3.26 -4.77 8.67
C LYS A 77 -2.58 -4.20 7.41
N ALA A 78 -1.59 -3.32 7.55
CA ALA A 78 -0.81 -2.86 6.40
C ALA A 78 -0.07 -4.02 5.69
N ARG A 79 0.42 -4.99 6.45
CA ARG A 79 1.10 -6.17 5.90
C ARG A 79 0.13 -7.20 5.33
N THR A 80 -0.95 -7.54 6.03
CA THR A 80 -1.86 -8.62 5.65
C THR A 80 -2.91 -8.19 4.64
N PHE A 81 -3.50 -7.00 4.80
CA PHE A 81 -4.52 -6.48 3.89
C PHE A 81 -3.90 -5.86 2.63
N CYS A 82 -2.94 -4.95 2.78
CA CYS A 82 -2.33 -4.26 1.62
C CYS A 82 -1.21 -5.08 0.96
N GLY A 83 -0.67 -6.09 1.64
CA GLY A 83 0.49 -6.83 1.17
C GLY A 83 1.75 -5.96 1.09
N LEU A 84 1.88 -4.92 1.92
CA LEU A 84 3.01 -3.98 1.88
C LEU A 84 4.32 -4.74 2.11
N ALA A 85 5.13 -4.84 1.05
CA ALA A 85 6.33 -5.68 1.00
C ALA A 85 7.62 -4.86 0.96
N LEU A 86 7.57 -3.61 0.48
CA LEU A 86 8.69 -2.68 0.48
C LEU A 86 8.29 -1.37 1.12
N LEU A 87 9.19 -0.80 1.91
CA LEU A 87 9.00 0.48 2.59
C LEU A 87 9.87 1.55 1.94
N LEU A 88 9.27 2.70 1.63
CA LEU A 88 10.04 3.90 1.31
C LEU A 88 10.72 4.40 2.59
N TYR A 89 12.05 4.39 2.63
CA TYR A 89 12.79 4.82 3.81
C TYR A 89 12.46 6.27 4.19
N TRP A 90 12.13 6.48 5.46
CA TRP A 90 11.81 7.79 6.02
C TRP A 90 12.80 8.12 7.13
N ARG A 91 13.53 9.23 6.96
CA ARG A 91 14.46 9.73 7.97
C ARG A 91 13.76 10.75 8.85
N LYS A 92 13.84 10.56 10.18
CA LYS A 92 13.36 11.54 11.15
C LYS A 92 14.31 12.76 11.16
N GLY A 93 13.94 13.83 10.45
CA GLY A 93 14.50 15.18 10.64
C GLY A 93 15.14 15.86 9.42
N GLN A 94 14.44 16.87 8.88
CA GLN A 94 14.94 18.26 8.86
C GLN A 94 13.77 19.15 9.29
N ALA A 95 13.58 19.32 10.60
CA ALA A 95 12.95 20.55 11.07
C ALA A 95 13.98 21.65 10.80
N SER A 96 13.74 22.46 9.77
CA SER A 96 14.52 23.66 9.50
C SER A 96 14.41 24.57 10.72
N PHE A 97 15.47 24.62 11.52
CA PHE A 97 15.75 25.77 12.37
C PHE A 97 16.03 26.96 11.44
N SER A 98 15.04 27.80 11.23
CA SER A 98 15.25 29.19 10.83
C SER A 98 14.93 30.03 12.05
N SER A 99 15.99 30.42 12.76
CA SER A 99 16.01 31.52 13.73
C SER A 99 15.87 32.87 13.02
#